data_AF-A0A1F8QQS5-F1
#
_entry.id   AF-A0A1F8QQS5-F1
#
_cell.length_a   1.000
_cell.length_b   1.000
_cell.length_c   1.000
_cell.angle_alpha   90.00
_cell.angle_beta   90.00
_cell.angle_gamma   90.00
#
_symmetry.space_group_name_H-M   'P 1'
#
loop_
_entity.id
_entity.type
_entity.pdbx_description
1 polymer ?
#
loop_
_entity_poly.entity_id
_entity_poly.type
_entity_poly.pdbx_seq_one_letter_code
_entity_poly.pdbx_strand_id
1 'polypeptide(L)'
;MAEGTITPTEEKKWNWTRLVLLVLPIIILGVVIMVFLTTGGGLNLASPAPVEALTEERTILQPGEIEITVRNAGPEDLTIAQVIINDAVWPYTTSSGATIPRLRTTTIHLAYPWAYGEAYAIRVFSTNAIPFDFEIPVAFETPKADAKTFLSFTLIGLYVGVIPVYLGLIWFPALRWLGRRSMVFLLALTAGILVFLGLDTLAEAIEQASAIPGAFQGIGLIGIGVVSTFLLLDAITKQQIATARSEVSQRLSLAYMIAIGIGLHNLGEGLAIGAAYNVGEIALGAFLVVGFIIQNITEGLGIIAPVLRDRPGIRHLAILGFIGGAPAILGSWIGAFSPSPTLAVLFLAIGTGAVYEVVYEIAKLIRKDTAREAMPLTVFSGIVAGMLVLWVTGLLIK
;
A
#
# COMPACT_ATOMS: atom_id res chain seq x y z
N MET A 1 23.32 -9.79 -59.32
CA MET A 1 24.26 -9.37 -58.27
C MET A 1 24.02 -7.88 -58.02
N ALA A 2 23.32 -7.55 -56.96
CA ALA A 2 23.17 -6.17 -56.48
C ALA A 2 23.38 -6.22 -54.96
N GLU A 3 24.58 -5.84 -54.56
CA GLU A 3 25.01 -5.71 -53.17
C GLU A 3 24.32 -4.49 -52.57
N GLY A 4 23.36 -4.71 -51.68
CA GLY A 4 22.72 -3.66 -50.89
C GLY A 4 23.68 -3.19 -49.80
N THR A 5 24.26 -2.02 -50.00
CA THR A 5 25.09 -1.32 -49.02
C THR A 5 24.25 -0.97 -47.79
N ILE A 6 24.58 -1.60 -46.66
CA ILE A 6 24.05 -1.25 -45.35
C ILE A 6 24.76 0.06 -44.94
N THR A 7 24.03 1.17 -44.93
CA THR A 7 24.51 2.44 -44.38
C THR A 7 24.80 2.27 -42.89
N PRO A 8 25.97 2.68 -42.39
CA PRO A 8 26.27 2.58 -40.97
C PRO A 8 25.36 3.51 -40.18
N THR A 9 24.73 3.00 -39.13
CA THR A 9 24.00 3.80 -38.15
C THR A 9 24.95 4.86 -37.59
N GLU A 10 24.66 6.14 -37.83
CA GLU A 10 25.39 7.25 -37.22
C GLU A 10 25.39 7.07 -35.69
N GLU A 11 26.56 6.77 -35.12
CA GLU A 11 26.76 6.92 -33.68
C GLU A 11 26.51 8.39 -33.34
N LYS A 12 25.45 8.65 -32.57
CA LYS A 12 25.10 9.98 -32.06
C LYS A 12 26.28 10.52 -31.24
N LYS A 13 27.16 11.28 -31.89
CA LYS A 13 28.28 11.96 -31.22
C LYS A 13 27.73 12.80 -30.07
N TRP A 14 28.24 12.55 -28.88
CA TRP A 14 27.93 13.29 -27.65
C TRP A 14 28.15 14.79 -27.89
N ASN A 15 27.05 15.55 -28.01
CA ASN A 15 27.11 16.96 -28.33
C ASN A 15 27.16 17.76 -27.03
N TRP A 16 28.33 18.29 -26.69
CA TRP A 16 28.57 19.16 -25.54
C TRP A 16 27.56 20.30 -25.42
N THR A 17 27.09 20.84 -26.55
CA THR A 17 26.06 21.88 -26.59
C THR A 17 24.74 21.39 -25.98
N ARG A 18 24.36 20.12 -26.22
CA ARG A 18 23.13 19.53 -25.65
C ARG A 18 23.28 19.27 -24.15
N LEU A 19 24.46 18.85 -23.71
CA LEU A 19 24.75 18.69 -22.28
C LEU A 19 24.69 20.05 -21.56
N VAL A 20 25.30 21.08 -22.14
CA VAL A 20 25.23 22.44 -21.61
C VAL A 20 23.79 22.93 -21.55
N LEU A 21 22.99 22.73 -22.60
CA LEU A 21 21.57 23.11 -22.60
C LEU A 21 20.71 22.34 -21.58
N LEU A 22 21.08 21.11 -21.21
CA LEU A 22 20.41 20.32 -20.17
C LEU A 22 20.83 20.72 -18.76
N VAL A 23 22.11 21.04 -18.57
CA VAL A 23 22.70 21.33 -17.25
C VAL A 23 22.54 22.81 -16.89
N LEU A 24 22.58 23.72 -17.86
CA LEU A 24 22.49 25.17 -17.64
C LEU A 24 21.22 25.59 -16.89
N PRO A 25 20.00 25.12 -17.22
CA PRO A 25 18.80 25.44 -16.44
C PRO A 25 18.89 24.96 -14.99
N ILE A 26 19.52 23.80 -14.74
CA ILE A 26 19.71 23.24 -13.39
C ILE A 26 20.68 24.10 -12.59
N ILE A 27 21.79 24.54 -13.22
CA ILE A 27 22.74 25.46 -12.59
C ILE A 27 22.06 26.80 -12.29
N ILE A 28 21.34 27.38 -13.26
CA ILE A 28 20.61 28.63 -13.06
C ILE A 28 19.59 28.48 -11.93
N LEU A 29 18.83 27.40 -11.89
CA LEU A 29 17.90 27.12 -10.80
C LEU A 29 18.62 27.03 -9.46
N GLY A 30 19.76 26.33 -9.39
CA GLY A 30 20.59 26.25 -8.19
C GLY A 30 21.08 27.62 -7.72
N VAL A 31 21.52 28.48 -8.64
CA VAL A 31 21.90 29.87 -8.35
C VAL A 31 20.71 30.69 -7.84
N VAL A 32 19.55 30.58 -8.49
CA VAL A 32 18.32 31.28 -8.07
C VAL A 32 17.90 30.84 -6.67
N ILE A 33 17.93 29.53 -6.37
CA ILE A 33 17.63 28.99 -5.04
C ILE A 33 18.64 29.52 -4.01
N MET A 34 19.94 29.50 -4.33
CA MET A 34 20.98 30.02 -3.44
C MET A 34 20.79 31.52 -3.14
N VAL A 35 20.52 32.33 -4.16
CA VAL A 35 20.21 33.76 -4.00
C VAL A 35 18.96 33.93 -3.14
N PHE A 36 17.91 33.14 -3.38
CA PHE A 36 16.68 33.21 -2.58
C PHE A 36 16.95 32.86 -1.10
N LEU A 37 17.64 31.76 -0.83
CA LEU A 37 17.94 31.31 0.54
C LEU A 37 18.88 32.29 1.29
N THR A 38 19.76 33.00 0.58
CA THR A 38 20.70 33.96 1.20
C THR A 38 20.11 35.37 1.35
N THR A 39 19.18 35.77 0.48
CA THR A 39 18.57 37.11 0.48
C THR A 39 17.13 37.14 1.00
N GLY A 40 16.55 35.99 1.36
CA GLY A 40 15.12 35.86 1.65
C GLY A 40 14.23 36.15 0.43
N GLY A 41 14.77 36.10 -0.79
CA GLY A 41 14.06 36.54 -1.99
C GLY A 41 13.73 38.03 -2.02
N GLY A 42 14.44 38.85 -1.24
CA GLY A 42 14.13 40.28 -1.05
C GLY A 42 12.98 40.55 -0.09
N LEU A 43 12.42 39.51 0.53
CA LEU A 43 11.38 39.60 1.55
C LEU A 43 12.00 39.34 2.92
N ASN A 44 12.05 40.37 3.77
CA ASN A 44 12.52 40.27 5.15
C ASN A 44 11.39 39.75 6.06
N LEU A 45 10.89 38.55 5.75
CA LEU A 45 9.82 37.89 6.50
C LEU A 45 10.45 36.83 7.40
N ALA A 46 10.58 37.14 8.69
CA ALA A 46 10.80 36.11 9.71
C ALA A 46 9.45 35.45 10.04
N SER A 47 9.43 34.13 10.23
CA SER A 47 8.21 33.47 10.69
C SER A 47 7.81 34.05 12.05
N PRO A 48 6.57 34.54 12.22
CA PRO A 48 6.14 35.15 13.47
C PRO A 48 6.07 34.16 14.64
N ALA A 49 6.05 32.85 14.34
CA ALA A 49 6.11 31.77 15.30
C ALA A 49 6.98 30.61 14.76
N PRO A 50 7.64 29.83 15.64
CA PRO A 50 8.33 28.63 15.23
C PRO A 50 7.33 27.63 14.64
N VAL A 51 7.66 27.07 13.48
CA VAL A 51 6.88 25.99 12.87
C VAL A 51 7.39 24.69 13.47
N GLU A 52 6.62 24.11 14.38
CA GLU A 52 6.97 22.84 15.01
C GLU A 52 5.95 21.77 14.63
N ALA A 53 6.43 20.56 14.40
CA ALA A 53 5.59 19.41 14.12
C ALA A 53 6.20 18.17 14.76
N LEU A 54 5.47 17.56 15.68
CA LEU A 54 5.82 16.31 16.33
C LEU A 54 4.78 15.27 15.93
N THR A 55 5.24 14.14 15.40
CA THR A 55 4.35 13.05 14.94
C THR A 55 4.68 11.79 15.73
N GLU A 56 3.64 11.09 16.20
CA GLU A 56 3.78 9.76 16.81
C GLU A 56 4.11 8.73 15.74
N GLU A 57 5.12 7.88 15.98
CA GLU A 57 5.44 6.76 15.11
C GLU A 57 4.98 5.41 15.68
N ARG A 58 5.05 5.25 17.00
CA ARG A 58 4.76 3.99 17.67
C ARG A 58 4.55 4.18 19.16
N THR A 59 3.54 3.52 19.70
CA THR A 59 3.33 3.37 21.14
C THR A 59 3.56 1.91 21.56
N ILE A 60 4.29 1.72 22.67
CA ILE A 60 4.52 0.40 23.30
C ILE A 60 4.04 0.49 24.74
N LEU A 61 3.15 -0.44 25.12
CA LEU A 61 2.58 -0.57 26.44
C LEU A 61 3.14 -1.84 27.10
N GLN A 62 3.88 -1.65 28.19
CA GLN A 62 4.37 -2.71 29.06
C GLN A 62 3.83 -2.52 30.47
N PRO A 63 3.70 -3.56 31.30
CA PRO A 63 3.19 -3.39 32.66
C PRO A 63 3.92 -2.28 33.45
N GLY A 64 3.22 -1.18 33.76
CA GLY A 64 3.77 -0.03 34.48
C GLY A 64 4.59 0.98 33.66
N GLU A 65 4.63 0.83 32.32
CA GLU A 65 5.42 1.68 31.44
C GLU A 65 4.69 1.94 30.11
N ILE A 66 4.73 3.20 29.66
CA ILE A 66 4.27 3.65 28.34
C ILE A 66 5.48 4.23 27.62
N GLU A 67 5.82 3.67 26.47
CA GLU A 67 6.86 4.20 25.59
C GLU A 67 6.23 4.77 24.32
N ILE A 68 6.55 6.02 23.98
CA ILE A 68 6.03 6.68 22.78
C ILE A 68 7.20 7.14 21.93
N THR A 69 7.32 6.57 20.74
CA THR A 69 8.31 7.00 19.76
C THR A 69 7.74 8.13 18.94
N VAL A 70 8.43 9.27 18.95
CA VAL A 70 8.00 10.49 18.27
C VAL A 70 9.06 10.94 17.27
N ARG A 71 8.64 11.54 16.14
CA ARG A 71 9.51 12.14 15.12
C ARG A 71 9.27 13.65 15.03
N ASN A 72 10.37 14.40 14.97
CA ASN A 72 10.32 15.81 14.61
C ASN A 72 10.13 15.95 13.08
N ALA A 73 8.91 16.31 12.67
CA ALA A 73 8.53 16.59 11.29
C ALA A 73 8.71 18.07 10.90
N GLY A 74 9.12 18.92 11.83
CA GLY A 74 9.35 20.34 11.65
C GLY A 74 10.62 20.68 10.85
N PRO A 75 10.74 21.93 10.38
CA PRO A 75 11.94 22.45 9.71
C PRO A 75 13.15 22.65 10.64
N GLU A 76 12.94 22.81 11.95
CA GLU A 76 13.97 23.13 12.94
C GLU A 76 14.01 22.08 14.06
N ASP A 77 15.02 22.16 14.94
CA ASP A 77 15.15 21.28 16.08
C ASP A 77 14.05 21.56 17.12
N LEU A 78 13.44 20.49 17.65
CA LEU A 78 12.33 20.57 18.60
C LEU A 78 12.77 20.04 19.96
N THR A 79 12.54 20.80 21.04
CA THR A 79 12.88 20.34 22.40
C THR A 79 11.61 20.10 23.21
N ILE A 80 11.47 18.89 23.75
CA ILE A 80 10.37 18.52 24.65
C ILE A 80 10.64 19.16 26.02
N ALA A 81 9.63 19.85 26.57
CA ALA A 81 9.68 20.50 27.88
C ALA A 81 8.87 19.75 28.94
N GLN A 82 7.71 19.21 28.58
CA GLN A 82 6.77 18.64 29.54
C GLN A 82 5.87 17.59 28.88
N VAL A 83 5.45 16.59 29.66
CA VAL A 83 4.45 15.60 29.27
C VAL A 83 3.32 15.59 30.29
N ILE A 84 2.08 15.52 29.81
CA ILE A 84 0.86 15.40 30.59
C ILE A 84 0.15 14.11 30.16
N ILE A 85 -0.35 13.35 31.12
CA ILE A 85 -1.20 12.17 30.90
C ILE A 85 -2.48 12.31 31.73
N ASN A 86 -3.65 12.23 31.07
CA ASN A 86 -4.97 12.39 31.70
C ASN A 86 -5.03 13.57 32.69
N ASP A 87 -4.62 14.75 32.22
CA ASP A 87 -4.56 16.03 32.97
C ASP A 87 -3.52 16.12 34.10
N ALA A 88 -2.69 15.09 34.31
CA ALA A 88 -1.60 15.11 35.28
C ALA A 88 -0.24 15.33 34.61
N VAL A 89 0.54 16.28 35.13
CA VAL A 89 1.95 16.44 34.75
C VAL A 89 2.73 15.21 35.21
N TRP A 90 3.40 14.54 34.29
CA TRP A 90 4.12 13.31 34.58
C TRP A 90 5.62 13.44 34.27
N PRO A 91 6.51 12.91 35.13
CA PRO A 91 7.92 12.81 34.81
C PRO A 91 8.15 11.92 33.58
N TYR A 92 9.05 12.33 32.70
CA TYR A 92 9.43 11.56 31.51
C TYR A 92 10.95 11.45 31.39
N THR A 93 11.40 10.43 30.67
CA THR A 93 12.78 10.35 30.20
C THR A 93 12.81 10.12 28.70
N THR A 94 13.94 10.38 28.05
CA THR A 94 14.09 10.26 26.60
C THR A 94 15.34 9.48 26.23
N SER A 95 15.25 8.57 25.27
CA SER A 95 16.40 7.75 24.83
C SER A 95 17.53 8.55 24.19
N SER A 96 17.23 9.62 23.44
CA SER A 96 18.23 10.37 22.64
C SER A 96 18.35 11.85 23.05
N GLY A 97 17.96 12.17 24.29
CA GLY A 97 17.85 13.55 24.78
C GLY A 97 16.51 14.21 24.44
N ALA A 98 16.25 15.35 25.09
CA ALA A 98 14.98 16.08 24.95
C ALA A 98 14.90 16.90 23.65
N THR A 99 16.05 17.25 23.05
CA THR A 99 16.13 17.95 21.77
C THR A 99 16.21 16.95 20.62
N ILE A 100 15.26 17.05 19.69
CA ILE A 100 15.06 16.17 18.57
C ILE A 100 15.40 16.93 17.29
N PRO A 101 16.50 16.60 16.60
CA PRO A 101 16.82 17.24 15.34
C PRO A 101 15.78 16.96 14.26
N ARG A 102 15.72 17.80 13.24
CA ARG A 102 14.81 17.62 12.10
C ARG A 102 14.86 16.18 11.53
N LEU A 103 13.69 15.57 11.34
CA LEU A 103 13.47 14.21 10.85
C LEU A 103 14.06 13.09 11.72
N ARG A 104 14.59 13.38 12.90
CA ARG A 104 15.05 12.37 13.86
C ARG A 104 13.92 11.95 14.79
N THR A 105 14.12 10.79 15.39
CA THR A 105 13.19 10.19 16.35
C THR A 105 13.80 10.16 17.75
N THR A 106 12.95 10.18 18.75
CA THR A 106 13.29 9.84 20.15
C THR A 106 12.13 9.07 20.76
N THR A 107 12.39 8.32 21.82
CA THR A 107 11.37 7.59 22.57
C THR A 107 11.19 8.25 23.93
N ILE A 108 9.95 8.65 24.22
CA ILE A 108 9.52 9.17 25.51
C ILE A 108 9.12 7.98 26.38
N HIS A 109 9.76 7.83 27.52
CA HIS A 109 9.46 6.79 28.50
C HIS A 109 8.70 7.38 29.68
N LEU A 110 7.53 6.81 29.96
CA LEU A 110 6.65 7.20 31.05
C LEU A 110 6.44 6.00 31.97
N ALA A 111 7.01 6.03 33.17
CA ALA A 111 6.73 5.04 34.21
C ALA A 111 5.33 5.30 34.77
N TYR A 112 4.30 4.80 34.09
CA TYR A 112 2.90 5.08 34.39
C TYR A 112 2.11 3.76 34.56
N PRO A 113 1.41 3.56 35.70
CA PRO A 113 0.68 2.33 35.98
C PRO A 113 -0.67 2.32 35.26
N TRP A 114 -0.65 2.14 33.95
CA TRP A 114 -1.87 2.04 33.13
C TRP A 114 -2.68 0.78 33.44
N ALA A 115 -3.98 0.82 33.13
CA ALA A 115 -4.94 -0.26 33.29
C ALA A 115 -5.43 -0.76 31.92
N TYR A 116 -5.62 -2.06 31.82
CA TYR A 116 -6.11 -2.70 30.59
C TYR A 116 -7.52 -2.21 30.23
N GLY A 117 -7.70 -1.81 28.97
CA GLY A 117 -8.96 -1.33 28.41
C GLY A 117 -9.25 0.15 28.66
N GLU A 118 -8.37 0.87 29.35
CA GLU A 118 -8.55 2.30 29.62
C GLU A 118 -7.99 3.17 28.48
N ALA A 119 -8.60 4.33 28.27
CA ALA A 119 -8.13 5.32 27.30
C ALA A 119 -7.17 6.33 27.98
N TYR A 120 -6.13 6.74 27.27
CA TYR A 120 -5.18 7.76 27.74
C TYR A 120 -5.01 8.87 26.72
N ALA A 121 -5.07 10.12 27.20
CA ALA A 121 -4.70 11.30 26.43
C ALA A 121 -3.34 11.80 26.90
N ILE A 122 -2.38 11.87 26.00
CA ILE A 122 -1.00 12.24 26.28
C ILE A 122 -0.68 13.52 25.52
N ARG A 123 -0.41 14.59 26.27
CA ARG A 123 -0.07 15.89 25.71
C ARG A 123 1.40 16.21 25.98
N VAL A 124 2.15 16.43 24.92
CA VAL A 124 3.57 16.80 24.96
C VAL A 124 3.70 18.29 24.62
N PHE A 125 4.39 19.04 25.46
CA PHE A 125 4.70 20.45 25.20
C PHE A 125 6.15 20.61 24.78
N SER A 126 6.38 21.44 23.76
CA SER A 126 7.73 21.94 23.45
C SER A 126 8.15 23.09 24.38
N THR A 127 9.42 23.47 24.32
CA THR A 127 9.94 24.67 25.02
C THR A 127 9.28 25.98 24.57
N ASN A 128 8.63 25.98 23.40
CA ASN A 128 7.84 27.10 22.90
C ASN A 128 6.36 27.04 23.31
N ALA A 129 6.01 26.15 24.25
CA ALA A 129 4.66 25.94 24.76
C ALA A 129 3.64 25.51 23.68
N ILE A 130 4.10 24.88 22.60
CA ILE A 130 3.23 24.29 21.58
C ILE A 130 2.80 22.89 22.05
N PRO A 131 1.49 22.60 22.16
CA PRO A 131 1.00 21.28 22.53
C PRO A 131 0.95 20.32 21.33
N PHE A 132 1.32 19.06 21.57
CA PHE A 132 1.15 17.93 20.67
C PHE A 132 0.36 16.85 21.40
N ASP A 133 -0.79 16.47 20.85
CA ASP A 133 -1.72 15.52 21.46
C ASP A 133 -1.60 14.14 20.81
N PHE A 134 -1.46 13.12 21.65
CA PHE A 134 -1.41 11.71 21.29
C PHE A 134 -2.49 10.96 22.09
N GLU A 135 -3.16 10.01 21.45
CA GLU A 135 -4.27 9.27 22.06
C GLU A 135 -3.99 7.78 22.05
N ILE A 136 -4.20 7.14 23.20
CA ILE A 136 -4.26 5.69 23.34
C ILE A 136 -5.73 5.37 23.58
N PRO A 137 -6.51 5.01 22.54
CA PRO A 137 -7.96 4.84 22.67
C PRO A 137 -8.32 3.66 23.57
N VAL A 138 -7.52 2.59 23.54
CA VAL A 138 -7.67 1.40 24.39
C VAL A 138 -6.28 0.88 24.74
N ALA A 139 -5.93 0.89 26.03
CA ALA A 139 -4.64 0.37 26.48
C ALA A 139 -4.64 -1.15 26.65
N PHE A 140 -3.65 -1.82 26.08
CA PHE A 140 -3.40 -3.25 26.25
C PHE A 140 -1.91 -3.52 26.06
N GLU A 141 -1.41 -4.64 26.58
CA GLU A 141 0.00 -4.98 26.45
C GLU A 141 0.38 -5.19 24.99
N THR A 142 1.38 -4.43 24.51
CA THR A 142 1.82 -4.53 23.12
C THR A 142 2.38 -5.92 22.85
N PRO A 143 1.92 -6.62 21.78
CA PRO A 143 2.37 -7.97 21.48
C PRO A 143 3.89 -8.05 21.31
N LYS A 144 4.53 -8.96 22.07
CA LYS A 144 5.95 -9.25 21.92
C LYS A 144 6.18 -10.17 20.72
N ALA A 145 7.32 -9.99 20.07
CA ALA A 145 7.73 -10.82 18.95
C ALA A 145 8.18 -12.21 19.43
N ASP A 146 7.22 -13.05 19.82
CA ASP A 146 7.44 -14.43 20.24
C ASP A 146 6.84 -15.44 19.25
N ALA A 147 7.22 -16.72 19.39
CA ALA A 147 6.79 -17.77 18.46
C ALA A 147 5.26 -17.93 18.37
N LYS A 148 4.55 -17.70 19.48
CA LYS A 148 3.08 -17.82 19.55
C LYS A 148 2.40 -16.70 18.78
N THR A 149 2.90 -15.48 18.91
CA THR A 149 2.41 -14.28 18.25
C THR A 149 2.71 -14.35 16.75
N PHE A 150 3.92 -14.75 16.36
CA PHE A 150 4.26 -15.03 14.96
C PHE A 150 3.34 -16.07 14.33
N LEU A 151 3.08 -17.19 15.04
CA LEU A 151 2.16 -18.21 14.55
C LEU A 151 0.73 -17.65 14.39
N SER A 152 0.27 -16.84 15.33
CA SER A 152 -1.07 -16.24 15.28
C SER A 152 -1.23 -15.34 14.05
N PHE A 153 -0.27 -14.45 13.79
CA PHE A 153 -0.30 -13.60 12.58
C PHE A 153 -0.09 -14.39 11.28
N THR A 154 0.66 -15.50 11.33
CA THR A 154 0.77 -16.44 10.20
C THR A 154 -0.57 -17.07 9.86
N LEU A 155 -1.30 -17.54 10.88
CA LEU A 155 -2.62 -18.12 10.71
C LEU A 155 -3.61 -17.11 10.16
N ILE A 156 -3.59 -15.87 10.66
CA ILE A 156 -4.41 -14.76 10.12
C ILE A 156 -4.12 -14.56 8.62
N GLY A 157 -2.86 -14.37 8.24
CA GLY A 157 -2.49 -14.18 6.83
C GLY A 157 -2.85 -15.39 5.95
N LEU A 158 -2.79 -16.60 6.51
CA LEU A 158 -3.19 -17.83 5.82
C LEU A 158 -4.71 -17.92 5.62
N TYR A 159 -5.49 -17.54 6.63
CA TYR A 159 -6.96 -17.51 6.55
C TYR A 159 -7.48 -16.42 5.63
N VAL A 160 -6.79 -15.28 5.56
CA VAL A 160 -7.22 -14.13 4.76
C VAL A 160 -6.73 -14.21 3.31
N GLY A 161 -5.46 -14.54 3.08
CA GLY A 161 -4.88 -14.55 1.73
C GLY A 161 -4.85 -15.94 1.12
N VAL A 162 -4.07 -16.85 1.71
CA VAL A 162 -3.73 -18.14 1.07
C VAL A 162 -4.95 -19.01 0.83
N ILE A 163 -5.73 -19.32 1.86
CA ILE A 163 -6.88 -20.22 1.74
C ILE A 163 -7.92 -19.64 0.77
N PRO A 164 -8.38 -18.39 0.90
CA PRO A 164 -9.37 -17.80 0.02
C PRO A 164 -8.96 -17.77 -1.46
N VAL A 165 -7.72 -17.38 -1.77
CA VAL A 165 -7.22 -17.40 -3.16
C VAL A 165 -7.29 -18.81 -3.74
N TYR A 166 -6.89 -19.83 -2.97
CA TYR A 166 -7.04 -21.23 -3.37
C TYR A 166 -8.49 -21.67 -3.52
N LEU A 167 -9.39 -21.23 -2.62
CA LEU A 167 -10.81 -21.48 -2.76
C LEU A 167 -11.34 -20.91 -4.07
N GLY A 168 -10.89 -19.72 -4.50
CA GLY A 168 -11.19 -19.16 -5.82
C GLY A 168 -10.68 -20.03 -6.97
N LEU A 169 -9.42 -20.48 -6.89
CA LEU A 169 -8.80 -21.37 -7.88
C LEU A 169 -9.54 -22.71 -8.03
N ILE A 170 -10.16 -23.23 -6.96
CA ILE A 170 -10.93 -24.48 -6.98
C ILE A 170 -12.16 -24.40 -7.90
N TRP A 171 -12.66 -23.21 -8.24
CA TRP A 171 -13.77 -23.06 -9.19
C TRP A 171 -13.36 -23.31 -10.65
N PHE A 172 -12.06 -23.40 -10.94
CA PHE A 172 -11.54 -23.62 -12.29
C PHE A 172 -12.25 -24.76 -13.06
N PRO A 173 -12.51 -25.95 -12.48
CA PRO A 173 -13.21 -27.04 -13.14
C PRO A 173 -14.65 -26.72 -13.57
N ALA A 174 -15.37 -25.94 -12.77
CA ALA A 174 -16.77 -25.61 -13.03
C ALA A 174 -16.88 -24.50 -14.08
N LEU A 175 -15.99 -23.50 -13.99
CA LEU A 175 -15.99 -22.34 -14.88
C LEU A 175 -15.60 -22.68 -16.32
N ARG A 176 -14.85 -23.77 -16.54
CA ARG A 176 -14.47 -24.21 -17.90
C ARG A 176 -15.68 -24.58 -18.78
N TRP A 177 -16.83 -24.84 -18.18
CA TRP A 177 -18.06 -25.22 -18.90
C TRP A 177 -18.90 -24.02 -19.33
N LEU A 178 -18.52 -22.81 -18.95
CA LEU A 178 -19.26 -21.60 -19.26
C LEU A 178 -19.12 -21.22 -20.74
N GLY A 179 -20.24 -20.82 -21.34
CA GLY A 179 -20.28 -20.27 -22.69
C GLY A 179 -19.58 -18.91 -22.77
N ARG A 180 -19.30 -18.46 -24.00
CA ARG A 180 -18.60 -17.18 -24.26
C ARG A 180 -19.25 -15.99 -23.56
N ARG A 181 -20.58 -15.90 -23.54
CA ARG A 181 -21.28 -14.77 -22.93
C ARG A 181 -21.11 -14.72 -21.41
N SER A 182 -21.25 -15.86 -20.75
CA SER A 182 -21.05 -16.02 -19.31
C SER A 182 -19.61 -15.73 -18.91
N MET A 183 -18.64 -16.09 -19.77
CA MET A 183 -17.23 -15.76 -19.56
C MET A 183 -16.98 -14.25 -19.59
N VAL A 184 -17.55 -13.52 -20.55
CA VAL A 184 -17.45 -12.06 -20.63
C VAL A 184 -18.11 -11.40 -19.40
N PHE A 185 -19.27 -11.92 -18.98
CA PHE A 185 -19.92 -11.46 -17.74
C PHE A 185 -19.02 -11.66 -16.52
N LEU A 186 -18.43 -12.84 -16.36
CA LEU A 186 -17.57 -13.17 -15.22
C LEU A 186 -16.30 -12.30 -15.20
N LEU A 187 -15.65 -12.09 -16.35
CA LEU A 187 -14.51 -11.17 -16.45
C LEU A 187 -14.89 -9.73 -16.07
N ALA A 188 -16.06 -9.27 -16.54
CA ALA A 188 -16.58 -7.95 -16.21
C ALA A 188 -16.95 -7.83 -14.72
N LEU A 189 -17.52 -8.89 -14.12
CA LEU A 189 -17.77 -9.00 -12.68
C LEU A 189 -16.47 -8.85 -11.89
N THR A 190 -15.43 -9.61 -12.24
CA THR A 190 -14.12 -9.50 -11.60
C THR A 190 -13.53 -8.10 -11.76
N ALA A 191 -13.62 -7.49 -12.94
CA ALA A 191 -13.16 -6.12 -13.14
C ALA A 191 -13.92 -5.12 -12.23
N GLY A 192 -15.24 -5.28 -12.07
CA GLY A 192 -16.04 -4.45 -11.18
C GLY A 192 -15.66 -4.58 -9.71
N ILE A 193 -15.42 -5.80 -9.24
CA ILE A 193 -14.90 -6.08 -7.90
C ILE A 193 -13.56 -5.36 -7.69
N LEU A 194 -12.61 -5.54 -8.61
CA LEU A 194 -11.28 -4.94 -8.52
C LEU A 194 -11.30 -3.40 -8.63
N VAL A 195 -12.23 -2.83 -9.38
CA VAL A 195 -12.42 -1.36 -9.42
C VAL A 195 -12.87 -0.83 -8.07
N PHE A 196 -13.89 -1.45 -7.45
CA PHE A 196 -14.34 -1.04 -6.12
C PHE A 196 -13.20 -1.18 -5.10
N LEU A 197 -12.47 -2.28 -5.16
CA LEU A 197 -11.30 -2.52 -4.33
C LEU A 197 -10.22 -1.45 -4.48
N GLY A 198 -9.84 -1.12 -5.72
CA GLY A 198 -8.83 -0.08 -5.97
C GLY A 198 -9.25 1.31 -5.47
N LEU A 199 -10.55 1.57 -5.35
CA LEU A 199 -11.07 2.80 -4.74
C LEU A 199 -10.96 2.76 -3.21
N ASP A 200 -11.31 1.61 -2.60
CA ASP A 200 -11.24 1.41 -1.16
C ASP A 200 -9.80 1.50 -0.65
N THR A 201 -8.86 0.82 -1.31
CA THR A 201 -7.43 0.87 -0.96
C THR A 201 -6.82 2.25 -1.14
N LEU A 202 -7.27 3.00 -2.15
CA LEU A 202 -6.83 4.36 -2.36
C LEU A 202 -7.37 5.29 -1.26
N ALA A 203 -8.63 5.11 -0.87
CA ALA A 203 -9.24 5.87 0.22
C ALA A 203 -8.50 5.62 1.54
N GLU A 204 -8.23 4.36 1.87
CA GLU A 204 -7.44 3.98 3.04
C GLU A 204 -6.03 4.58 3.01
N ALA A 205 -5.36 4.55 1.85
CA ALA A 205 -4.03 5.16 1.71
C ALA A 205 -4.07 6.68 1.98
N ILE A 206 -5.14 7.37 1.54
CA ILE A 206 -5.34 8.81 1.77
C ILE A 206 -5.61 9.09 3.25
N GLU A 207 -6.41 8.24 3.91
CA GLU A 207 -6.69 8.35 5.35
C GLU A 207 -5.40 8.17 6.16
N GLN A 208 -4.63 7.11 5.89
CA GLN A 208 -3.35 6.85 6.55
C GLN A 208 -2.29 7.94 6.27
N ALA A 209 -2.41 8.68 5.17
CA ALA A 209 -1.49 9.76 4.85
C ALA A 209 -1.57 10.94 5.84
N SER A 210 -2.66 11.10 6.60
CA SER A 210 -2.72 12.12 7.65
C SER A 210 -1.88 11.76 8.88
N ALA A 211 -1.57 10.48 9.10
CA ALA A 211 -0.70 10.01 10.17
C ALA A 211 0.80 10.09 9.81
N ILE A 212 1.13 10.38 8.54
CA ILE A 212 2.52 10.51 8.10
C ILE A 212 3.06 11.90 8.45
N PRO A 213 4.31 12.00 8.96
CA PRO A 213 5.02 13.27 9.07
C PRO A 213 4.92 14.09 7.78
N GLY A 214 4.38 15.32 7.85
CA GLY A 214 4.11 16.14 6.66
C GLY A 214 5.32 16.33 5.73
N ALA A 215 6.54 16.30 6.29
CA ALA A 215 7.79 16.34 5.54
C ALA A 215 7.98 15.20 4.53
N PHE A 216 7.30 14.05 4.69
CA PHE A 216 7.35 12.92 3.77
C PHE A 216 6.31 12.97 2.65
N GLN A 217 5.45 14.00 2.62
CA GLN A 217 4.50 14.24 1.54
C GLN A 217 3.63 13.00 1.21
N GLY A 218 2.82 12.52 2.17
CA GLY A 218 2.03 11.29 2.04
C GLY A 218 1.25 11.16 0.72
N ILE A 219 0.57 12.21 0.26
CA ILE A 219 -0.14 12.20 -1.05
C ILE A 219 0.82 12.01 -2.23
N GLY A 220 2.00 12.62 -2.18
CA GLY A 220 3.05 12.42 -3.18
C GLY A 220 3.55 10.98 -3.20
N LEU A 221 3.72 10.38 -2.01
CA LEU A 221 4.08 8.97 -1.87
C LEU A 221 3.01 8.04 -2.46
N ILE A 222 1.73 8.33 -2.24
CA ILE A 222 0.61 7.60 -2.86
C ILE A 222 0.71 7.68 -4.38
N GLY A 223 0.81 8.89 -4.94
CA GLY A 223 0.87 9.11 -6.38
C GLY A 223 2.06 8.37 -7.02
N ILE A 224 3.23 8.45 -6.40
CA ILE A 224 4.43 7.72 -6.85
C ILE A 224 4.18 6.21 -6.77
N GLY A 225 3.69 5.68 -5.64
CA GLY A 225 3.43 4.26 -5.45
C GLY A 225 2.45 3.68 -6.47
N VAL A 226 1.31 4.34 -6.66
CA VAL A 226 0.26 3.92 -7.61
C VAL A 226 0.78 3.94 -9.05
N VAL A 227 1.33 5.07 -9.49
CA VAL A 227 1.74 5.26 -10.90
C VAL A 227 2.95 4.40 -11.24
N SER A 228 3.97 4.37 -10.37
CA SER A 228 5.17 3.58 -10.62
C SER A 228 4.87 2.09 -10.67
N THR A 229 4.02 1.58 -9.77
CA THR A 229 3.64 0.16 -9.76
C THR A 229 2.83 -0.20 -10.99
N PHE A 230 1.83 0.60 -11.35
CA PHE A 230 1.04 0.38 -12.57
C PHE A 230 1.94 0.32 -13.81
N LEU A 231 2.83 1.31 -13.98
CA LEU A 231 3.71 1.39 -15.15
C LEU A 231 4.75 0.26 -15.17
N LEU A 232 5.28 -0.12 -14.00
CA LEU A 232 6.23 -1.22 -13.89
C LEU A 232 5.59 -2.55 -14.30
N LEU A 233 4.39 -2.85 -13.79
CA LEU A 233 3.67 -4.07 -14.14
C LEU A 233 3.24 -4.08 -15.62
N ASP A 234 2.73 -2.98 -16.16
CA ASP A 234 2.40 -2.90 -17.61
C ASP A 234 3.65 -3.05 -18.50
N ALA A 235 4.80 -2.51 -18.08
CA ALA A 235 6.07 -2.69 -18.80
C ALA A 235 6.54 -4.16 -18.78
N ILE A 236 6.47 -4.82 -17.61
CA ILE A 236 6.78 -6.24 -17.46
C ILE A 236 5.83 -7.09 -18.33
N THR A 237 4.53 -6.76 -18.35
CA THR A 237 3.51 -7.40 -19.18
C THR A 237 3.92 -7.39 -20.64
N LYS A 238 4.22 -6.20 -21.16
CA LYS A 238 4.55 -5.99 -22.58
C LYS A 238 5.80 -6.75 -22.97
N GLN A 239 6.82 -6.76 -22.10
CA GLN A 239 8.06 -7.48 -22.34
C GLN A 239 7.85 -9.01 -22.38
N GLN A 240 7.03 -9.54 -21.47
CA GLN A 240 6.70 -10.97 -21.44
C GLN A 240 5.87 -11.38 -22.66
N ILE A 241 4.89 -10.58 -23.08
CA ILE A 241 4.11 -10.83 -24.29
C ILE A 241 4.99 -10.86 -25.53
N ALA A 242 5.97 -9.96 -25.63
CA ALA A 242 6.90 -9.88 -26.76
C ALA A 242 7.85 -11.08 -26.87
N THR A 243 8.20 -11.71 -25.74
CA THR A 243 9.13 -12.85 -25.69
C THR A 243 8.42 -14.21 -25.71
N ALA A 244 7.10 -14.24 -25.53
CA ALA A 244 6.33 -15.47 -25.47
C ALA A 244 6.24 -16.18 -26.83
N ARG A 245 6.50 -17.50 -26.81
CA ARG A 245 6.55 -18.33 -28.02
C ARG A 245 5.19 -18.84 -28.50
N SER A 246 4.13 -18.72 -27.70
CA SER A 246 2.77 -19.17 -28.03
C SER A 246 1.70 -18.40 -27.26
N GLU A 247 0.46 -18.36 -27.78
CA GLU A 247 -0.67 -17.70 -27.08
C GLU A 247 -0.98 -18.33 -25.71
N VAL A 248 -0.79 -19.65 -25.56
CA VAL A 248 -0.97 -20.35 -24.27
C VAL A 248 0.07 -19.87 -23.27
N SER A 249 1.32 -19.70 -23.70
CA SER A 249 2.39 -19.16 -22.85
C SER A 249 2.10 -17.71 -22.45
N GLN A 250 1.51 -16.91 -23.36
CA GLN A 250 1.11 -15.53 -23.06
C GLN A 250 0.01 -15.48 -21.98
N ARG A 251 -1.04 -16.31 -22.12
CA ARG A 251 -2.13 -16.37 -21.13
C ARG A 251 -1.66 -16.86 -19.76
N LEU A 252 -0.73 -17.81 -19.72
CA LEU A 252 -0.11 -18.26 -18.47
C LEU A 252 0.77 -17.16 -17.85
N SER A 253 1.58 -16.46 -18.65
CA SER A 253 2.38 -15.33 -18.17
C SER A 253 1.50 -14.23 -17.58
N LEU A 254 0.39 -13.93 -18.25
CA LEU A 254 -0.61 -12.99 -17.76
C LEU A 254 -1.22 -13.44 -16.43
N ALA A 255 -1.57 -14.72 -16.27
CA ALA A 255 -2.05 -15.26 -15.00
C ALA A 255 -1.01 -15.11 -13.86
N TYR A 256 0.28 -15.33 -14.13
CA TYR A 256 1.35 -15.12 -13.16
C TYR A 256 1.49 -13.69 -12.72
N MET A 257 1.37 -12.77 -13.66
CA MET A 257 1.47 -11.36 -13.37
C MET A 257 0.26 -10.84 -12.60
N ILE A 258 -0.95 -11.30 -12.95
CA ILE A 258 -2.16 -11.04 -12.16
C ILE A 258 -1.97 -11.58 -10.73
N ALA A 259 -1.43 -12.79 -10.56
CA ALA A 259 -1.13 -13.34 -9.24
C ALA A 259 -0.09 -12.50 -8.47
N ILE A 260 0.93 -11.95 -9.14
CA ILE A 260 1.91 -11.04 -8.51
C ILE A 260 1.23 -9.73 -8.08
N GLY A 261 0.40 -9.14 -8.95
CA GLY A 261 -0.32 -7.90 -8.64
C GLY A 261 -1.27 -8.07 -7.45
N ILE A 262 -2.06 -9.14 -7.46
CA ILE A 262 -2.92 -9.54 -6.33
C ILE A 262 -2.09 -9.83 -5.07
N GLY A 263 -0.96 -10.52 -5.20
CA GLY A 263 -0.05 -10.76 -4.08
C GLY A 263 0.45 -9.47 -3.42
N LEU A 264 0.85 -8.48 -4.22
CA LEU A 264 1.27 -7.17 -3.69
C LEU A 264 0.12 -6.41 -3.02
N HIS A 265 -1.11 -6.56 -3.51
CA HIS A 265 -2.30 -6.02 -2.87
C HIS A 265 -2.56 -6.71 -1.50
N ASN A 266 -2.51 -8.04 -1.46
CA ASN A 266 -2.69 -8.85 -0.25
C ASN A 266 -1.62 -8.59 0.82
N LEU A 267 -0.41 -8.19 0.42
CA LEU A 267 0.60 -7.69 1.34
C LEU A 267 0.09 -6.46 2.13
N GLY A 268 -0.59 -5.54 1.46
CA GLY A 268 -1.21 -4.36 2.06
C GLY A 268 -2.34 -4.72 3.02
N GLU A 269 -3.22 -5.65 2.64
CA GLU A 269 -4.29 -6.15 3.51
C GLU A 269 -3.74 -6.79 4.79
N GLY A 270 -2.70 -7.63 4.65
CA GLY A 270 -2.01 -8.22 5.78
C GLY A 270 -1.45 -7.16 6.72
N LEU A 271 -0.83 -6.11 6.17
CA LEU A 271 -0.28 -5.00 6.96
C LEU A 271 -1.36 -4.27 7.77
N ALA A 272 -2.50 -3.96 7.13
CA ALA A 272 -3.63 -3.31 7.80
C ALA A 272 -4.17 -4.16 8.96
N ILE A 273 -4.34 -5.47 8.75
CA ILE A 273 -4.78 -6.38 9.82
C ILE A 273 -3.72 -6.43 10.94
N GLY A 274 -2.45 -6.61 10.60
CA GLY A 274 -1.36 -6.64 11.58
C GLY A 274 -1.32 -5.38 12.44
N ALA A 275 -1.48 -4.21 11.81
CA ALA A 275 -1.51 -2.92 12.49
C ALA A 275 -2.76 -2.76 13.39
N ALA A 276 -3.95 -3.13 12.90
CA ALA A 276 -5.20 -3.06 13.68
C ALA A 276 -5.12 -3.91 14.96
N TYR A 277 -4.59 -5.13 14.87
CA TYR A 277 -4.36 -5.98 16.04
C TYR A 277 -3.23 -5.44 16.95
N ASN A 278 -2.27 -4.69 16.42
CA ASN A 278 -1.20 -4.06 17.19
C ASN A 278 -1.67 -2.83 17.99
N VAL A 279 -2.78 -2.20 17.59
CA VAL A 279 -3.41 -1.06 18.30
C VAL A 279 -4.70 -1.45 19.05
N GLY A 280 -5.01 -2.75 19.13
CA GLY A 280 -6.08 -3.28 20.00
C GLY A 280 -7.48 -3.17 19.42
N GLU A 281 -7.57 -2.76 18.16
CA GLU A 281 -8.80 -2.64 17.39
C GLU A 281 -9.27 -4.02 16.89
N ILE A 282 -9.55 -4.93 17.83
CA ILE A 282 -9.88 -6.34 17.54
C ILE A 282 -11.17 -6.45 16.71
N ALA A 283 -12.16 -5.60 16.99
CA ALA A 283 -13.42 -5.59 16.23
C ALA A 283 -13.18 -5.17 14.77
N LEU A 284 -12.38 -4.12 14.55
CA LEU A 284 -11.95 -3.69 13.21
C LEU A 284 -11.13 -4.78 12.52
N GLY A 285 -10.19 -5.41 13.22
CA GLY A 285 -9.38 -6.50 12.68
C GLY A 285 -10.23 -7.70 12.23
N ALA A 286 -11.21 -8.11 13.05
CA ALA A 286 -12.13 -9.21 12.69
C ALA A 286 -13.04 -8.85 11.50
N PHE A 287 -13.52 -7.60 11.46
CA PHE A 287 -14.28 -7.05 10.34
C PHE A 287 -13.48 -7.14 9.03
N LEU A 288 -12.24 -6.66 9.05
CA LEU A 288 -11.35 -6.64 7.88
C LEU A 288 -11.07 -8.06 7.38
N VAL A 289 -10.82 -8.99 8.30
CA VAL A 289 -10.57 -10.40 7.97
C VAL A 289 -11.73 -11.01 7.17
N VAL A 290 -12.99 -10.79 7.57
CA VAL A 290 -14.14 -11.35 6.85
C VAL A 290 -14.30 -10.74 5.46
N GLY A 291 -14.17 -9.41 5.35
CA GLY A 291 -14.24 -8.70 4.07
C GLY A 291 -13.19 -9.21 3.08
N PHE A 292 -11.93 -9.26 3.53
CA PHE A 292 -10.81 -9.72 2.70
C PHE A 292 -10.90 -11.21 2.34
N ILE A 293 -11.44 -12.08 3.20
CA ILE A 293 -11.71 -13.48 2.83
C ILE A 293 -12.62 -13.55 1.60
N ILE A 294 -13.74 -12.82 1.63
CA ILE A 294 -14.72 -12.87 0.54
C ILE A 294 -14.08 -12.35 -0.76
N GLN A 295 -13.35 -11.25 -0.67
CA GLN A 295 -12.66 -10.63 -1.79
C GLN A 295 -11.59 -11.54 -2.38
N ASN A 296 -10.72 -12.12 -1.54
CA ASN A 296 -9.64 -13.01 -1.98
C ASN A 296 -10.14 -14.29 -2.66
N ILE A 297 -11.33 -14.80 -2.31
CA ILE A 297 -11.99 -15.86 -3.08
C ILE A 297 -12.24 -15.40 -4.52
N THR A 298 -12.75 -14.18 -4.70
CA THR A 298 -13.05 -13.65 -6.03
C THR A 298 -11.80 -13.28 -6.84
N GLU A 299 -10.71 -12.92 -6.16
CA GLU A 299 -9.41 -12.65 -6.79
C GLU A 299 -8.76 -13.92 -7.35
N GLY A 300 -8.92 -15.05 -6.66
CA GLY A 300 -8.51 -16.37 -7.18
C GLY A 300 -9.16 -16.70 -8.53
N LEU A 301 -10.41 -16.23 -8.77
CA LEU A 301 -11.09 -16.34 -10.07
C LEU A 301 -10.42 -15.46 -11.13
N GLY A 302 -9.99 -14.24 -10.75
CA GLY A 302 -9.25 -13.32 -11.61
C GLY A 302 -7.93 -13.90 -12.10
N ILE A 303 -7.19 -14.57 -11.21
CA ILE A 303 -5.91 -15.23 -11.54
C ILE A 303 -6.09 -16.31 -12.62
N ILE A 304 -7.14 -17.13 -12.52
CA ILE A 304 -7.38 -18.20 -13.50
C ILE A 304 -8.05 -17.72 -14.79
N ALA A 305 -8.61 -16.51 -14.79
CA ALA A 305 -9.45 -16.04 -15.88
C ALA A 305 -8.77 -16.11 -17.27
N PRO A 306 -7.48 -15.70 -17.41
CA PRO A 306 -6.76 -15.84 -18.67
C PRO A 306 -6.56 -17.27 -19.13
N VAL A 307 -6.47 -18.24 -18.21
CA VAL A 307 -6.11 -19.64 -18.51
C VAL A 307 -7.30 -20.60 -18.49
N LEU A 308 -8.53 -20.09 -18.31
CA LEU A 308 -9.77 -20.88 -18.24
C LEU A 308 -10.06 -21.74 -19.48
N ARG A 309 -9.59 -21.31 -20.67
CA ARG A 309 -9.71 -22.09 -21.91
C ARG A 309 -8.49 -22.99 -22.18
N ASP A 310 -7.46 -22.90 -21.34
CA ASP A 310 -6.25 -23.70 -21.43
C ASP A 310 -6.30 -24.84 -20.39
N ARG A 311 -5.29 -25.72 -20.41
CA ARG A 311 -5.11 -26.78 -19.40
C ARG A 311 -3.81 -26.55 -18.62
N PRO A 312 -3.75 -25.53 -17.75
CA PRO A 312 -2.58 -25.32 -16.90
C PRO A 312 -2.38 -26.53 -16.00
N GLY A 313 -1.13 -26.96 -15.83
CA GLY A 313 -0.80 -28.03 -14.88
C GLY A 313 -1.12 -27.60 -13.44
N ILE A 314 -1.48 -28.57 -12.58
CA ILE A 314 -1.80 -28.32 -11.17
C ILE A 314 -0.67 -27.57 -10.45
N ARG A 315 0.59 -27.82 -10.83
CA ARG A 315 1.75 -27.09 -10.31
C ARG A 315 1.66 -25.57 -10.56
N HIS A 316 1.19 -25.16 -11.74
CA HIS A 316 1.01 -23.73 -12.02
C HIS A 316 -0.10 -23.14 -11.16
N LEU A 317 -1.24 -23.82 -11.03
CA LEU A 317 -2.33 -23.38 -10.15
C LEU A 317 -1.88 -23.26 -8.68
N ALA A 318 -1.06 -24.22 -8.20
CA ALA A 318 -0.46 -24.16 -6.88
C ALA A 318 0.45 -22.93 -6.72
N ILE A 319 1.38 -22.70 -7.65
CA ILE A 319 2.28 -21.55 -7.56
C ILE A 319 1.50 -20.23 -7.66
N LEU A 320 0.51 -20.15 -8.55
CA LEU A 320 -0.33 -18.97 -8.73
C LEU A 320 -1.08 -18.61 -7.43
N GLY A 321 -1.71 -19.59 -6.78
CA GLY A 321 -2.39 -19.35 -5.50
C GLY A 321 -1.44 -18.97 -4.38
N PHE A 322 -0.25 -19.57 -4.34
CA PHE A 322 0.77 -19.19 -3.37
C PHE A 322 1.26 -17.75 -3.58
N ILE A 323 1.58 -17.36 -4.82
CA ILE A 323 2.03 -16.00 -5.14
C ILE A 323 0.93 -14.98 -4.81
N GLY A 324 -0.33 -15.29 -5.14
CA GLY A 324 -1.46 -14.41 -4.85
C GLY A 324 -1.76 -14.27 -3.36
N GLY A 325 -1.71 -15.35 -2.58
CA GLY A 325 -2.17 -15.33 -1.18
C GLY A 325 -1.09 -15.22 -0.10
N ALA A 326 0.12 -15.76 -0.33
CA ALA A 326 1.17 -15.82 0.70
C ALA A 326 1.68 -14.45 1.18
N PRO A 327 1.74 -13.40 0.35
CA PRO A 327 2.17 -12.08 0.82
C PRO A 327 1.33 -11.50 1.97
N ALA A 328 0.07 -11.90 2.13
CA ALA A 328 -0.74 -11.50 3.29
C ALA A 328 -0.12 -11.90 4.64
N ILE A 329 0.62 -13.01 4.68
CA ILE A 329 1.37 -13.46 5.86
C ILE A 329 2.52 -12.50 6.17
N LEU A 330 3.26 -12.09 5.14
CA LEU A 330 4.35 -11.13 5.33
C LEU A 330 3.80 -9.77 5.77
N GLY A 331 2.67 -9.35 5.18
CA GLY A 331 1.96 -8.14 5.57
C GLY A 331 1.59 -8.16 7.04
N SER A 332 0.94 -9.24 7.51
CA SER A 332 0.51 -9.36 8.90
C SER A 332 1.65 -9.31 9.89
N TRP A 333 2.81 -9.90 9.57
CA TRP A 333 4.00 -9.77 10.40
C TRP A 333 4.53 -8.34 10.44
N ILE A 334 4.68 -7.68 9.29
CA ILE A 334 5.21 -6.32 9.23
C ILE A 334 4.28 -5.37 10.00
N GLY A 335 2.96 -5.49 9.79
CA GLY A 335 1.97 -4.64 10.45
C GLY A 335 1.95 -4.86 11.96
N ALA A 336 2.11 -6.10 12.40
CA ALA A 336 2.07 -6.45 13.83
C ALA A 336 3.32 -6.04 14.61
N PHE A 337 4.51 -6.15 14.03
CA PHE A 337 5.78 -6.01 14.76
C PHE A 337 6.53 -4.72 14.46
N SER A 338 6.24 -4.09 13.33
CA SER A 338 6.90 -2.87 12.88
C SER A 338 5.88 -1.94 12.20
N PRO A 339 4.84 -1.50 12.92
CA PRO A 339 3.87 -0.57 12.36
C PRO A 339 4.58 0.72 11.94
N SER A 340 4.31 1.17 10.72
CA SER A 340 4.84 2.42 10.19
C SER A 340 3.80 3.01 9.24
N PRO A 341 3.19 4.16 9.57
CA PRO A 341 2.22 4.82 8.70
C PRO A 341 2.79 5.07 7.29
N THR A 342 4.07 5.43 7.21
CA THR A 342 4.77 5.65 5.94
C THR A 342 4.86 4.37 5.10
N LEU A 343 5.22 3.23 5.70
CA LEU A 343 5.22 1.95 4.99
C LEU A 343 3.80 1.50 4.64
N ALA A 344 2.82 1.78 5.49
CA ALA A 344 1.43 1.47 5.23
C ALA A 344 0.91 2.18 3.99
N VAL A 345 1.07 3.51 3.92
CA VAL A 345 0.69 4.29 2.74
C VAL A 345 1.44 3.82 1.50
N LEU A 346 2.74 3.53 1.61
CA LEU A 346 3.52 3.04 0.47
C LEU A 346 2.99 1.69 -0.05
N PHE A 347 2.75 0.72 0.82
CA PHE A 347 2.27 -0.60 0.42
C PHE A 347 0.83 -0.57 -0.07
N LEU A 348 -0.06 0.22 0.54
CA LEU A 348 -1.42 0.45 0.06
C LEU A 348 -1.42 1.11 -1.32
N ALA A 349 -0.53 2.07 -1.57
CA ALA A 349 -0.36 2.71 -2.87
C ALA A 349 0.16 1.74 -3.94
N ILE A 350 1.14 0.89 -3.58
CA ILE A 350 1.63 -0.19 -4.45
C ILE A 350 0.49 -1.16 -4.78
N GLY A 351 -0.26 -1.62 -3.78
CA GLY A 351 -1.42 -2.50 -3.96
C GLY A 351 -2.48 -1.88 -4.87
N THR A 352 -2.82 -0.62 -4.65
CA THR A 352 -3.74 0.16 -5.50
C THR A 352 -3.27 0.21 -6.95
N GLY A 353 -1.99 0.53 -7.19
CA GLY A 353 -1.40 0.55 -8.53
C GLY A 353 -1.44 -0.81 -9.23
N ALA A 354 -1.18 -1.88 -8.48
CA ALA A 354 -1.25 -3.24 -8.97
C ALA A 354 -2.68 -3.67 -9.35
N VAL A 355 -3.66 -3.39 -8.49
CA VAL A 355 -5.08 -3.69 -8.76
C VAL A 355 -5.57 -2.98 -10.03
N TYR A 356 -5.24 -1.69 -10.20
CA TYR A 356 -5.61 -0.96 -11.41
C TYR A 356 -4.95 -1.50 -12.68
N GLU A 357 -3.72 -2.01 -12.58
CA GLU A 357 -3.06 -2.66 -13.71
C GLU A 357 -3.76 -3.97 -14.10
N VAL A 358 -4.16 -4.79 -13.11
CA VAL A 358 -4.93 -6.01 -13.37
C VAL A 358 -6.29 -5.69 -14.01
N VAL A 359 -6.99 -4.66 -13.53
CA VAL A 359 -8.25 -4.17 -14.15
C VAL A 359 -8.01 -3.81 -15.61
N TYR A 360 -6.91 -3.11 -15.90
CA TYR A 360 -6.54 -2.72 -17.26
C TYR A 360 -6.29 -3.93 -18.16
N GLU A 361 -5.61 -4.97 -17.67
CA GLU A 361 -5.41 -6.22 -18.41
C GLU A 361 -6.72 -7.00 -18.64
N ILE A 362 -7.59 -7.09 -17.64
CA ILE A 362 -8.90 -7.72 -17.81
C ILE A 362 -9.73 -6.94 -18.83
N ALA A 363 -9.68 -5.60 -18.83
CA ALA A 363 -10.37 -4.77 -19.81
C ALA A 363 -9.86 -5.04 -21.24
N LYS A 364 -8.54 -5.26 -21.43
CA LYS A 364 -7.99 -5.69 -22.73
C LYS A 364 -8.53 -7.05 -23.17
N LEU A 365 -8.64 -8.01 -22.24
CA LEU A 365 -9.21 -9.34 -22.52
C LEU A 365 -10.68 -9.25 -22.92
N ILE A 366 -11.49 -8.50 -22.17
CA ILE A 366 -12.91 -8.24 -22.48
C ILE A 366 -13.03 -7.62 -23.86
N ARG A 367 -12.23 -6.58 -24.16
CA ARG A 367 -12.24 -5.89 -25.46
C ARG A 367 -11.92 -6.84 -26.61
N LYS A 368 -10.94 -7.74 -26.44
CA LYS A 368 -10.59 -8.76 -27.44
C LYS A 368 -11.76 -9.73 -27.69
N ASP A 369 -12.45 -10.16 -26.63
CA ASP A 369 -13.59 -11.06 -26.75
C ASP A 369 -14.83 -10.37 -27.33
N THR A 370 -15.09 -9.09 -27.02
CA THR A 370 -16.23 -8.33 -27.58
C THR A 370 -15.99 -7.81 -29.00
N ALA A 371 -14.75 -7.84 -29.51
CA ALA A 371 -14.46 -7.45 -30.89
C ALA A 371 -15.16 -8.34 -31.93
N ARG A 372 -15.49 -9.59 -31.57
CA ARG A 372 -16.23 -10.51 -32.46
C ARG A 372 -17.75 -10.37 -32.35
N GLU A 373 -18.26 -9.89 -31.22
CA GLU A 373 -19.69 -9.67 -30.97
C GLU A 373 -19.82 -8.63 -29.85
N ALA A 374 -20.49 -7.52 -30.13
CA ALA A 374 -20.66 -6.46 -29.14
C ALA A 374 -21.57 -6.92 -28.00
N MET A 375 -21.09 -6.82 -26.76
CA MET A 375 -21.82 -7.22 -25.56
C MET A 375 -21.84 -6.14 -24.47
N PRO A 376 -22.22 -4.89 -24.77
CA PRO A 376 -22.09 -3.77 -23.85
C PRO A 376 -22.91 -3.96 -22.57
N LEU A 377 -24.14 -4.48 -22.67
CA LEU A 377 -25.00 -4.74 -21.51
C LEU A 377 -24.43 -5.83 -20.60
N THR A 378 -23.82 -6.87 -21.17
CA THR A 378 -23.20 -7.93 -20.37
C THR A 378 -22.00 -7.39 -19.60
N VAL A 379 -21.14 -6.60 -20.26
CA VAL A 379 -19.99 -5.97 -19.59
C VAL A 379 -20.45 -5.00 -18.51
N PHE A 380 -21.41 -4.12 -18.82
CA PHE A 380 -21.97 -3.19 -17.85
C PHE A 380 -22.58 -3.92 -16.64
N SER A 381 -23.42 -4.93 -16.89
CA SER A 381 -24.06 -5.71 -15.82
C SER A 381 -23.04 -6.45 -14.96
N GLY A 382 -21.95 -6.95 -15.55
CA GLY A 382 -20.88 -7.61 -14.81
C GLY A 382 -20.18 -6.61 -13.90
N ILE A 383 -19.68 -5.49 -14.44
CA ILE A 383 -18.97 -4.47 -13.66
C ILE A 383 -19.83 -3.96 -12.51
N VAL A 384 -21.08 -3.56 -12.78
CA VAL A 384 -21.98 -3.03 -11.75
C VAL A 384 -22.32 -4.11 -10.73
N ALA A 385 -22.59 -5.35 -11.14
CA ALA A 385 -22.83 -6.44 -10.19
C ALA A 385 -21.61 -6.69 -9.30
N GLY A 386 -20.39 -6.61 -9.84
CA GLY A 386 -19.15 -6.79 -9.09
C GLY A 386 -18.96 -5.72 -8.02
N MET A 387 -19.16 -4.45 -8.40
CA MET A 387 -19.13 -3.34 -7.46
C MET A 387 -20.23 -3.44 -6.40
N LEU A 388 -21.45 -3.82 -6.79
CA LEU A 388 -22.57 -4.01 -5.87
C LEU A 388 -22.33 -5.15 -4.88
N VAL A 389 -21.71 -6.25 -5.31
CA VAL A 389 -21.36 -7.37 -4.41
C VAL A 389 -20.44 -6.89 -3.29
N LEU A 390 -19.36 -6.15 -3.61
CA LEU A 390 -18.48 -5.62 -2.57
C LEU A 390 -19.14 -4.52 -1.74
N TRP A 391 -19.94 -3.65 -2.34
CA TRP A 391 -20.68 -2.63 -1.60
C TRP A 391 -21.68 -3.23 -0.60
N VAL A 392 -22.47 -4.24 -1.02
CA VAL A 392 -23.39 -4.97 -0.13
C VAL A 392 -22.62 -5.72 0.94
N THR A 393 -21.50 -6.35 0.58
CA THR A 393 -20.63 -7.03 1.54
C THR A 393 -20.13 -6.04 2.59
N GLY A 394 -19.63 -4.87 2.19
CA GLY A 394 -19.24 -3.80 3.09
C GLY A 394 -20.39 -3.30 3.97
N LEU A 395 -21.62 -3.24 3.45
CA LEU A 395 -22.81 -2.85 4.21
C LEU A 395 -23.25 -3.90 5.23
N LEU A 396 -23.08 -5.19 4.94
CA LEU A 396 -23.46 -6.28 5.86
C LEU A 396 -22.46 -6.49 6.99
N ILE A 397 -21.21 -6.11 6.77
CA ILE A 397 -20.15 -6.25 7.77
C ILE A 397 -20.13 -4.99 8.67
N LYS A 398 -20.56 -3.80 8.19
CA LYS A 398 -20.65 -2.53 8.97
C LYS A 398 -21.94 -2.47 9.77
#